data_AF-A0A231RCJ0-F1
#
_entry.id   AF-A0A231RCJ0-F1
#
_cell.length_a   1.000
_cell.length_b   1.000
_cell.length_c   1.000
_cell.angle_alpha   90.00
_cell.angle_beta   90.00
_cell.angle_gamma   90.00
#
_symmetry.space_group_name_H-M   'P 1'
#
loop_
_entity.id
_entity.type
_entity.pdbx_description
1 polymer ?
#
loop_
_entity_poly.entity_id
_entity_poly.type
_entity_poly.pdbx_seq_one_letter_code
_entity_poly.pdbx_strand_id
1 'polypeptide(L)'
;MMEQWYGEERPDLLALPLYQREIVRLAVRSVTPITNAMACECLGKKRTFVSEQIDELVKEGWLEPASGKQRIRSYKLGSRGRDL
;
A
#
# COMPACT_ATOMS: atom_id res chain seq x y z
N MET A 1 -11.71 12.87 14.14
CA MET A 1 -11.27 13.63 12.97
C MET A 1 -9.77 13.40 12.88
N MET A 2 -9.27 12.60 11.93
CA MET A 2 -7.82 12.36 11.86
C MET A 2 -7.18 13.53 11.11
N GLU A 3 -6.47 14.32 11.90
CA GLU A 3 -5.89 15.61 11.56
C GLU A 3 -4.80 15.49 10.50
N GLN A 4 -4.82 16.49 9.63
CA GLN A 4 -3.88 16.75 8.55
C GLN A 4 -2.47 16.90 9.11
N TRP A 5 -1.73 15.81 9.19
CA TRP A 5 -0.29 15.81 9.30
C TRP A 5 0.20 15.05 8.09
N TYR A 6 0.77 15.74 7.12
CA TYR A 6 1.85 15.35 6.19
C TYR A 6 1.85 16.40 5.08
N GLY A 7 2.53 17.52 5.35
CA GLY A 7 2.76 18.56 4.35
C GLY A 7 3.41 17.94 3.12
N GLU A 8 2.74 18.07 1.98
CA GLU A 8 3.07 17.48 0.67
C GLU A 8 2.75 15.99 0.44
N GLU A 9 1.68 15.44 1.05
CA GLU A 9 1.08 14.25 0.42
C GLU A 9 0.57 14.61 -0.99
N ARG A 10 1.07 13.88 -2.00
CA ARG A 10 0.66 14.06 -3.40
C ARG A 10 -0.87 14.01 -3.52
N PRO A 11 -1.49 14.88 -4.34
CA PRO A 11 -2.94 14.85 -4.59
C PRO A 11 -3.44 13.46 -5.00
N ASP A 12 -2.63 12.74 -5.78
CA ASP A 12 -2.91 11.37 -6.23
C ASP A 12 -3.00 10.36 -5.07
N LEU A 13 -2.15 10.51 -4.04
CA LEU A 13 -2.20 9.66 -2.84
C LEU A 13 -3.43 10.01 -1.98
N LEU A 14 -3.81 11.29 -1.93
CA LEU A 14 -4.99 11.75 -1.20
C LEU A 14 -6.30 11.34 -1.89
N ALA A 15 -6.28 11.14 -3.21
CA ALA A 15 -7.40 10.64 -3.99
C ALA A 15 -7.67 9.14 -3.79
N LEU A 16 -6.70 8.39 -3.25
CA LEU A 16 -6.89 6.97 -2.95
C LEU A 16 -7.94 6.77 -1.84
N PRO A 17 -8.75 5.70 -1.93
CA PRO A 17 -9.57 5.23 -0.82
C PRO A 17 -8.75 5.09 0.47
N LEU A 18 -9.37 5.39 1.61
CA LEU A 18 -8.68 5.45 2.91
C LEU A 18 -7.79 4.21 3.17
N TYR A 19 -8.31 3.01 2.97
CA TYR A 19 -7.57 1.77 3.22
C TYR A 19 -6.38 1.58 2.28
N GLN A 20 -6.53 1.97 1.01
CA GLN A 20 -5.45 1.90 0.03
C GLN A 20 -4.35 2.90 0.36
N ARG A 21 -4.74 4.12 0.73
CA ARG A 21 -3.80 5.14 1.21
C ARG A 21 -3.00 4.66 2.42
N GLU A 22 -3.66 4.04 3.40
CA GLU A 22 -2.96 3.48 4.57
C GLU A 22 -2.00 2.34 4.19
N ILE A 23 -2.33 1.49 3.22
CA ILE A 23 -1.42 0.45 2.71
C ILE A 23 -0.19 1.09 2.03
N VAL A 24 -0.39 2.14 1.23
CA VAL A 24 0.74 2.86 0.60
C VAL A 24 1.59 3.54 1.66
N ARG A 25 1.00 4.21 2.66
CA ARG A 25 1.71 4.81 3.80
C ARG A 25 2.50 3.76 4.58
N LEU A 26 1.93 2.57 4.78
CA LEU A 26 2.64 1.45 5.39
C LEU A 26 3.87 1.07 4.57
N ALA A 27 3.76 0.98 3.24
CA ALA A 27 4.88 0.69 2.35
C ALA A 27 5.95 1.80 2.35
N VAL A 28 5.56 3.08 2.40
CA VAL A 28 6.48 4.23 2.51
C VAL A 28 7.27 4.19 3.82
N ARG A 29 6.61 3.87 4.93
CA ARG A 29 7.26 3.81 6.25
C ARG A 29 8.05 2.52 6.47
N SER A 30 7.81 1.48 5.68
CA SER A 30 8.47 0.19 5.86
C SER A 30 9.80 0.15 5.13
N VAL A 31 10.85 -0.26 5.86
CA VAL A 31 12.19 -0.47 5.29
C VAL A 31 12.24 -1.76 4.44
N THR A 32 11.26 -2.65 4.60
CA THR A 32 11.17 -3.93 3.89
C THR A 32 9.87 -4.02 3.08
N PRO A 33 9.84 -4.85 2.02
CA PRO A 33 8.60 -5.11 1.29
C PRO A 33 7.48 -5.57 2.21
N ILE A 34 6.33 -4.89 2.14
CA ILE A 34 5.17 -5.18 2.97
C ILE A 34 4.53 -6.50 2.55
N THR A 35 3.96 -7.22 3.50
CA THR A 35 3.22 -8.47 3.24
C THR A 35 1.72 -8.26 3.43
N ASN A 36 0.91 -9.18 2.89
CA ASN A 36 -0.52 -9.23 3.19
C ASN A 36 -0.81 -9.27 4.71
N ALA A 37 0.04 -9.97 5.48
CA ALA A 37 -0.13 -10.07 6.93
C ALA A 37 0.09 -8.71 7.62
N MET A 38 1.15 -7.99 7.25
CA MET A 38 1.43 -6.64 7.77
C MET A 38 0.30 -5.66 7.44
N ALA A 39 -0.24 -5.73 6.21
CA ALA A 39 -1.38 -4.90 5.82
C ALA A 39 -2.67 -5.28 6.58
N CYS A 40 -2.91 -6.56 6.84
CA CYS A 40 -4.04 -7.00 7.69
C CYS A 40 -3.93 -6.45 9.11
N GLU A 41 -2.74 -6.53 9.70
CA GLU A 41 -2.47 -6.00 11.04
C GLU A 41 -2.64 -4.49 11.08
N CYS A 42 -2.08 -3.77 10.11
CA CYS A 42 -2.18 -2.31 10.01
C CYS A 42 -3.63 -1.83 9.86
N LEU A 43 -4.45 -2.51 9.05
CA LEU A 43 -5.83 -2.10 8.79
C LEU A 43 -6.85 -2.68 9.79
N GLY A 44 -6.48 -3.72 10.56
CA GLY A 44 -7.42 -4.50 11.36
C GLY A 44 -8.48 -5.21 10.51
N LYS A 45 -8.14 -5.61 9.28
CA LYS A 45 -9.07 -6.21 8.31
C LYS A 45 -8.68 -7.64 7.94
N LYS A 46 -9.67 -8.39 7.43
CA LYS A 46 -9.47 -9.77 6.95
C LYS A 46 -8.64 -9.79 5.68
N ARG A 47 -7.90 -10.89 5.51
CA ARG A 47 -7.02 -11.10 4.37
C ARG A 47 -7.70 -10.94 3.01
N THR A 48 -8.92 -11.43 2.82
CA THR A 48 -9.63 -11.29 1.53
C THR A 48 -9.77 -9.83 1.12
N PHE A 49 -10.24 -8.98 2.04
CA PHE A 49 -10.40 -7.55 1.80
C PHE A 49 -9.04 -6.89 1.51
N VAL A 50 -8.02 -7.20 2.31
CA VAL A 50 -6.68 -6.61 2.12
C VAL A 50 -6.06 -7.03 0.79
N SER A 51 -6.21 -8.29 0.38
CA SER A 51 -5.74 -8.78 -0.91
C SER A 51 -6.37 -8.00 -2.07
N GLU A 52 -7.69 -7.75 -2.03
CA GLU A 52 -8.37 -6.97 -3.06
C GLU A 52 -7.80 -5.55 -3.18
N GLN A 53 -7.57 -4.88 -2.03
CA GLN A 53 -6.98 -3.54 -2.02
C GLN A 53 -5.55 -3.52 -2.55
N ILE A 54 -4.74 -4.53 -2.21
CA ILE A 54 -3.36 -4.64 -2.71
C ILE A 54 -3.36 -4.92 -4.21
N ASP A 55 -4.26 -5.78 -4.71
CA ASP A 55 -4.35 -6.08 -6.14
C ASP A 55 -4.74 -4.84 -6.95
N GLU A 56 -5.63 -4.00 -6.44
CA GLU A 56 -5.97 -2.70 -7.05
C GLU A 56 -4.76 -1.75 -7.06
N LEU A 57 -4.06 -1.61 -5.93
CA LEU A 57 -2.84 -0.79 -5.84
C LEU A 57 -1.72 -1.26 -6.78
N VAL A 58 -1.61 -2.58 -7.01
CA VAL A 58 -0.66 -3.15 -7.98
C VAL A 58 -1.08 -2.82 -9.41
N LYS A 59 -2.37 -2.98 -9.74
CA LYS A 59 -2.91 -2.63 -11.08
C LYS A 59 -2.70 -1.14 -11.39
N GLU A 60 -2.88 -0.28 -10.39
CA GLU A 60 -2.72 1.15 -10.52
C GLU A 60 -1.26 1.62 -10.48
N GLY A 61 -0.30 0.74 -10.19
CA GLY A 61 1.13 1.03 -10.17
C GLY A 61 1.66 1.70 -8.90
N TRP A 62 0.86 1.73 -7.84
CA TRP A 62 1.28 2.20 -6.51
C TRP A 62 2.17 1.18 -5.80
N LEU A 63 1.87 -0.10 -5.98
CA LEU A 63 2.66 -1.21 -5.48
C LEU A 63 3.15 -2.09 -6.63
N GLU A 64 4.23 -2.82 -6.39
CA GLU A 64 4.71 -3.87 -7.28
C GLU A 64 5.15 -5.10 -6.46
N PRO A 65 5.01 -6.31 -7.01
CA PRO A 65 5.54 -7.52 -6.38
C PRO A 65 7.05 -7.40 -6.11
N ALA A 66 7.48 -7.69 -4.88
CA ALA A 66 8.90 -7.59 -4.54
C ALA A 66 9.73 -8.78 -5.06
N SER A 67 9.11 -9.95 -5.24
CA SER A 67 9.75 -11.12 -5.87
C SER A 67 8.73 -12.17 -6.35
N GLY A 68 9.05 -12.79 -7.49
CA GLY A 68 8.42 -14.04 -7.96
C GLY A 68 7.19 -13.86 -8.85
N LYS A 69 7.06 -14.75 -9.86
CA LYS A 69 5.91 -14.80 -10.80
C LYS A 69 4.79 -15.75 -10.35
N GLN A 70 5.06 -16.67 -9.41
CA GLN A 70 4.11 -17.75 -9.04
C GLN A 70 3.44 -17.59 -7.66
N ARG A 71 4.11 -16.96 -6.68
CA ARG A 71 3.53 -16.69 -5.34
C ARG A 71 4.09 -15.39 -4.77
N ILE A 72 3.40 -14.30 -5.06
CA ILE A 72 3.75 -12.98 -4.52
C ILE A 72 3.37 -12.98 -3.03
N ARG A 73 4.36 -12.80 -2.17
CA ARG A 73 4.17 -12.75 -0.71
C ARG A 73 4.47 -11.39 -0.12
N SER A 74 5.12 -10.54 -0.89
CA SER A 74 5.51 -9.20 -0.48
C SER A 74 5.48 -8.22 -1.64
N TYR A 75 5.24 -6.96 -1.30
CA TYR A 75 5.01 -5.86 -2.20
C TYR A 75 5.87 -4.68 -1.77
N LYS A 76 6.40 -3.95 -2.75
CA LYS A 76 7.17 -2.72 -2.53
C LYS A 76 6.52 -1.57 -3.30
N LEU A 77 6.97 -0.35 -3.07
CA LEU A 77 6.50 0.81 -3.83
C LEU A 77 6.77 0.63 -5.32
N GLY A 78 5.70 0.75 -6.11
CA GLY A 78 5.74 0.79 -7.56
C GLY A 78 6.19 2.15 -8.07
N SER A 79 6.18 2.34 -9.39
CA SER A 79 6.63 3.59 -10.02
C SER A 79 5.91 4.83 -9.50
N ARG A 80 4.60 4.75 -9.23
CA ARG A 80 3.82 5.89 -8.69
C ARG A 80 4.12 6.16 -7.23
N GLY A 81 4.45 5.12 -6.48
CA GLY A 81 4.74 5.22 -5.04
C GLY A 81 6.20 5.55 -4.72
N ARG A 82 7.13 5.37 -5.66
CA ARG A 82 8.59 5.50 -5.40
C ARG A 82 9.05 6.95 -5.20
N ASP A 83 8.29 7.91 -5.70
CA ASP A 83 8.59 9.34 -5.59
C ASP A 83 7.75 10.04 -4.49
N LEU A 84 7.24 9.26 -3.53
CA LEU A 84 6.52 9.73 -2.34
C LEU A 84 7.46 10.04 -1.17
#